data_AF-A0A7V3NNH1-F1
#
_entry.id   AF-A0A7V3NNH1-F1
#
_cell.length_a   1.000
_cell.length_b   1.000
_cell.length_c   1.000
_cell.angle_alpha   90.00
_cell.angle_beta   90.00
_cell.angle_gamma   90.00
#
_symmetry.space_group_name_H-M   'P 1'
#
loop_
_entity.id
_entity.type
_entity.pdbx_description
1 polymer ?
#
loop_
_entity_poly.entity_id
_entity_poly.type
_entity_poly.pdbx_seq_one_letter_code
_entity_poly.pdbx_strand_id
1 'polypeptide(L)'
;MQKLENFFHNTFQKECLCCAHCCQPYFSLYVSEEDEERWKKQGRNDILQRLDWERRNIIWKDDQPFNLATNEVERRCHWLKKTSDNKLLCAIHETKPKICADYSPGSSELCIQYRKVRNYIIGIDLHGTLLAPGEKFDQNLVAPIAQELDRLKSKALLWLCTGNDLSFVNLKVPEPVRDMMDGYVLETGCSISRDKKTEQTISTPEEQHTIKKLEKFLKSMNFPELNYFAHRLTTISMFTDQPRQFYNKIKLVVDKTEYREKVLVTYSSVAVDILPKGYDKYRGLASVSEGRKIIGIADSANDLNLLLKSDFAFSPANFARELTPILSKEGRKIVELSHLNSLETNTLAISCQTETRGVLEILRFLANNL
;
A
#
# COMPACT_ATOMS: atom_id res chain seq x y z
N MET A 1 -1.90 -23.93 -14.38
CA MET A 1 -2.63 -22.94 -13.55
C MET A 1 -2.62 -23.27 -12.05
N GLN A 2 -2.76 -24.52 -11.61
CA GLN A 2 -2.71 -24.90 -10.17
C GLN A 2 -1.37 -24.65 -9.43
N LYS A 3 -0.24 -24.43 -10.11
CA LYS A 3 1.06 -24.16 -9.46
C LYS A 3 1.30 -22.69 -9.09
N LEU A 4 0.47 -21.75 -9.58
CA LEU A 4 0.60 -20.32 -9.27
C LEU A 4 -0.19 -19.91 -8.01
N GLU A 5 -1.24 -20.65 -7.64
CA GLU A 5 -1.99 -20.38 -6.40
C GLU A 5 -1.16 -20.68 -5.14
N ASN A 6 -0.25 -21.66 -5.20
CA ASN A 6 0.60 -22.02 -4.06
C ASN A 6 1.78 -21.07 -3.83
N PHE A 7 2.11 -20.16 -4.76
CA PHE A 7 3.23 -19.22 -4.58
C PHE A 7 2.82 -17.94 -3.83
N PHE A 8 1.53 -17.60 -3.83
CA PHE A 8 1.02 -16.41 -3.14
C PHE A 8 0.68 -16.64 -1.66
N HIS A 9 0.74 -17.88 -1.16
CA HIS A 9 0.43 -18.22 0.24
C HIS A 9 1.65 -18.28 1.15
N ASN A 10 2.84 -17.86 0.71
CA ASN A 10 3.96 -17.57 1.60
C ASN A 10 3.79 -16.20 2.30
N THR A 11 2.54 -15.85 2.63
CA THR A 11 2.23 -14.89 3.68
C THR A 11 2.89 -15.39 4.96
N PHE A 12 3.78 -14.57 5.56
CA PHE A 12 4.23 -14.77 6.94
C PHE A 12 3.05 -15.21 7.79
N GLN A 13 3.04 -16.47 8.24
CA GLN A 13 1.99 -17.00 9.09
C GLN A 13 2.04 -16.18 10.37
N LYS A 14 1.03 -15.35 10.61
CA LYS A 14 1.01 -14.47 11.77
C LYS A 14 0.94 -15.33 13.03
N GLU A 15 1.77 -15.00 14.02
CA GLU A 15 1.71 -15.63 15.33
C GLU A 15 0.59 -15.00 16.18
N CYS A 16 0.01 -15.78 17.09
CA CYS A 16 -1.03 -15.27 17.98
C CYS A 16 -0.44 -14.31 19.02
N LEU A 17 -0.89 -13.05 19.04
CA LEU A 17 -0.45 -12.05 20.03
C LEU A 17 -0.95 -12.30 21.46
N CYS A 18 -1.72 -13.37 21.71
CA CYS A 18 -2.25 -13.71 23.03
C CYS A 18 -3.03 -12.56 23.71
N CYS A 19 -3.73 -11.75 22.90
CA CYS A 19 -4.48 -10.56 23.32
C CYS A 19 -5.93 -10.83 23.74
N ALA A 20 -6.41 -12.07 23.56
CA ALA A 20 -7.78 -12.52 23.81
C ALA A 20 -8.93 -11.87 23.02
N HIS A 21 -8.70 -10.89 22.15
CA HIS A 21 -9.77 -10.25 21.36
C HIS A 21 -10.61 -11.23 20.53
N CYS A 22 -9.97 -12.21 19.90
CA CYS A 22 -10.67 -13.24 19.12
C CYS A 22 -11.12 -14.44 19.95
N CYS A 23 -10.79 -14.49 21.24
CA CYS A 23 -11.10 -15.61 22.13
C CYS A 23 -12.45 -15.37 22.84
N GLN A 24 -13.51 -15.44 22.06
CA GLN A 24 -14.87 -15.10 22.48
C GLN A 24 -15.44 -16.11 23.51
N PRO A 25 -16.37 -15.66 24.39
CA PRO A 25 -16.92 -16.43 25.51
C PRO A 25 -17.71 -17.71 25.18
N TYR A 26 -17.93 -18.06 23.91
CA TYR A 26 -18.93 -19.05 23.49
C TYR A 26 -18.33 -20.24 22.78
N PHE A 27 -17.40 -20.90 23.46
CA PHE A 27 -16.80 -22.14 22.96
C PHE A 27 -17.87 -23.20 22.66
N SER A 28 -18.89 -23.32 23.50
CA SER A 28 -19.96 -24.33 23.43
C SER A 28 -20.81 -24.32 22.15
N LEU A 29 -20.98 -23.18 21.48
CA LEU A 29 -21.76 -23.08 20.23
C LEU A 29 -21.05 -23.67 19.03
N TYR A 30 -19.73 -23.82 19.13
CA TYR A 30 -18.88 -24.24 18.02
C TYR A 30 -18.17 -25.57 18.30
N VAL A 31 -18.60 -26.27 19.35
CA VAL A 31 -18.16 -27.64 19.65
C VAL A 31 -18.90 -28.60 18.73
N SER A 32 -18.13 -29.35 17.93
CA SER A 32 -18.66 -30.44 17.13
C SER A 32 -18.84 -31.72 17.94
N GLU A 33 -19.64 -32.68 17.45
CA GLU A 33 -19.76 -33.99 18.09
C GLU A 33 -18.38 -34.71 18.13
N GLU A 34 -17.56 -34.52 17.09
CA GLU A 34 -16.21 -35.04 17.02
C GLU A 34 -15.29 -34.46 18.11
N ASP A 35 -15.47 -33.18 18.46
CA ASP A 35 -14.75 -32.57 19.59
C ASP A 35 -15.15 -33.21 20.93
N GLU A 36 -16.45 -33.45 21.15
CA GLU A 36 -16.94 -34.11 22.36
C GLU A 36 -16.46 -35.56 22.48
N GLU A 37 -16.56 -36.34 21.40
CA GLU A 37 -16.06 -37.71 21.38
C GLU A 37 -14.56 -37.77 21.66
N ARG A 38 -13.79 -36.85 21.07
CA ARG A 38 -12.35 -36.73 21.33
C ARG A 38 -12.10 -36.45 22.80
N TRP A 39 -12.81 -35.52 23.43
CA TRP A 39 -12.62 -35.22 24.85
C TRP A 39 -13.05 -36.36 25.76
N LYS A 40 -14.11 -37.12 25.43
CA LYS A 40 -14.50 -38.35 26.13
C LYS A 40 -13.37 -39.39 26.07
N LYS A 41 -12.80 -39.63 24.88
CA LYS A 41 -11.66 -40.55 24.68
C LYS A 41 -10.40 -40.09 25.43
N GLN A 42 -10.17 -38.77 25.51
CA GLN A 42 -9.04 -38.18 26.25
C GLN A 42 -9.28 -38.09 27.78
N GLY A 43 -10.46 -38.45 28.28
CA GLY A 43 -10.80 -38.33 29.70
C GLY A 43 -10.90 -36.88 30.20
N ARG A 44 -11.18 -35.90 29.32
CA ARG A 44 -11.29 -34.47 29.63
C ARG A 44 -12.65 -34.11 30.20
N ASN A 45 -12.98 -34.71 31.35
CA ASN A 45 -14.24 -34.49 32.06
C ASN A 45 -14.43 -33.02 32.48
N ASP A 46 -13.35 -32.28 32.72
CA ASP A 46 -13.37 -30.85 33.01
C ASP A 46 -13.97 -30.04 31.84
N ILE A 47 -13.61 -30.38 30.60
CA ILE A 47 -14.14 -29.73 29.40
C ILE A 47 -15.61 -30.10 29.20
N LEU A 48 -15.94 -31.38 29.32
CA LEU A 48 -17.29 -31.89 29.13
C LEU A 48 -18.28 -31.32 30.16
N GLN A 49 -17.89 -31.24 31.44
CA GLN A 49 -18.72 -30.64 32.49
C GLN A 49 -18.95 -29.14 32.25
N ARG A 50 -17.90 -28.41 31.84
CA ARG A 50 -18.04 -26.99 31.50
C ARG A 50 -18.97 -26.79 30.29
N LEU A 51 -18.87 -27.63 29.26
CA LEU A 51 -19.73 -27.60 28.09
C LEU A 51 -21.20 -27.81 28.45
N ASP A 52 -21.50 -28.84 29.25
CA ASP A 52 -22.85 -29.14 29.74
C ASP A 52 -23.39 -28.02 30.65
N TRP A 53 -22.52 -27.38 31.43
CA TRP A 53 -22.88 -26.19 32.20
C TRP A 53 -23.22 -24.99 31.29
N GLU A 54 -22.40 -24.69 30.27
CA GLU A 54 -22.63 -23.55 29.37
C GLU A 54 -23.95 -23.69 28.60
N ARG A 55 -24.25 -24.89 28.09
CA ARG A 55 -25.50 -25.19 27.37
C ARG A 55 -26.77 -24.94 28.19
N ARG A 56 -26.68 -25.04 29.52
CA ARG A 56 -27.82 -24.83 30.42
C ARG A 56 -27.92 -23.42 30.97
N ASN A 57 -26.78 -22.76 31.14
CA ASN A 57 -26.72 -21.50 31.89
C ASN A 57 -26.51 -20.28 31.01
N ILE A 58 -26.19 -20.45 29.72
CA ILE A 58 -25.88 -19.32 28.87
C ILE A 58 -26.82 -19.24 27.67
N ILE A 59 -27.43 -18.07 27.47
CA ILE A 59 -28.38 -17.78 26.40
C ILE A 59 -27.96 -16.56 25.59
N TRP A 60 -28.53 -16.36 24.40
CA TRP A 60 -28.38 -15.11 23.65
C TRP A 60 -29.50 -14.13 24.01
N LYS A 61 -29.10 -12.92 24.38
CA LYS A 61 -29.99 -11.80 24.69
C LYS A 61 -29.37 -10.51 24.16
N ASP A 62 -30.08 -9.81 23.29
CA ASP A 62 -29.65 -8.51 22.73
C ASP A 62 -28.27 -8.57 22.02
N ASP A 63 -28.07 -9.58 21.17
CA ASP A 63 -26.79 -9.89 20.49
C ASP A 63 -25.59 -10.05 21.42
N GLN A 64 -25.89 -10.27 22.70
CA GLN A 64 -24.91 -10.50 23.72
C GLN A 64 -25.21 -11.78 24.45
N PRO A 65 -24.18 -12.41 24.97
CA PRO A 65 -24.38 -13.75 25.43
C PRO A 65 -24.35 -13.72 26.97
N PHE A 66 -25.45 -14.17 27.55
CA PHE A 66 -25.92 -13.81 28.88
C PHE A 66 -25.98 -15.03 29.80
N ASN A 67 -25.32 -14.92 30.95
CA ASN A 67 -25.23 -15.97 31.95
C ASN A 67 -26.41 -15.88 32.92
N LEU A 68 -27.30 -16.87 32.87
CA LEU A 68 -28.49 -16.99 33.72
C LEU A 68 -28.15 -17.19 35.20
N ALA A 69 -27.01 -17.78 35.51
CA ALA A 69 -26.61 -18.05 36.90
C ALA A 69 -26.10 -16.77 37.60
N THR A 70 -25.43 -15.88 36.87
CA THR A 70 -24.89 -14.61 37.41
C THR A 70 -25.72 -13.38 37.05
N ASN A 71 -26.65 -13.51 36.10
CA ASN A 71 -27.40 -12.39 35.53
C ASN A 71 -26.49 -11.32 34.89
N GLU A 72 -25.39 -11.75 34.27
CA GLU A 72 -24.38 -10.89 33.63
C GLU A 72 -24.05 -11.33 32.20
N VAL A 73 -23.49 -10.42 31.40
CA VAL A 73 -22.96 -10.73 30.07
C VAL A 73 -21.57 -11.35 30.19
N GLU A 74 -21.38 -12.54 29.63
CA GLU A 74 -20.06 -13.15 29.54
C GLU A 74 -19.23 -12.45 28.46
N ARG A 75 -18.03 -11.99 28.83
CA ARG A 75 -17.17 -11.21 27.93
C ARG A 75 -15.94 -11.97 27.45
N ARG A 76 -15.60 -13.12 28.04
CA ARG A 76 -14.36 -13.84 27.75
C ARG A 76 -14.52 -15.35 27.85
N CYS A 77 -13.79 -16.08 27.01
CA CYS A 77 -13.75 -17.55 27.10
C CYS A 77 -13.28 -18.00 28.48
N HIS A 78 -14.00 -18.95 29.08
CA HIS A 78 -13.68 -19.56 30.37
C HIS A 78 -12.25 -20.12 30.46
N TRP A 79 -11.75 -20.65 29.34
CA TRP A 79 -10.43 -21.27 29.25
C TRP A 79 -9.29 -20.27 29.11
N LEU A 80 -9.54 -18.96 29.00
CA LEU A 80 -8.48 -17.97 29.01
C LEU A 80 -7.91 -17.80 30.42
N LYS A 81 -6.61 -18.01 30.56
CA LYS A 81 -5.86 -17.80 31.79
C LYS A 81 -4.78 -16.75 31.56
N LYS A 82 -4.64 -15.88 32.56
CA LYS A 82 -3.60 -14.87 32.60
C LYS A 82 -2.31 -15.49 33.13
N THR A 83 -1.22 -15.33 32.40
CA THR A 83 0.12 -15.76 32.81
C THR A 83 0.83 -14.68 33.63
N SER A 84 1.96 -15.04 34.24
CA SER A 84 2.79 -14.12 35.02
C SER A 84 3.33 -12.94 34.20
N ASP A 85 3.53 -13.12 32.88
CA ASP A 85 3.96 -12.09 31.93
C ASP A 85 2.79 -11.29 31.32
N ASN A 86 1.61 -11.31 31.96
CA ASN A 86 0.41 -10.55 31.57
C ASN A 86 -0.18 -10.95 30.19
N LYS A 87 0.24 -12.09 29.62
CA LYS A 87 -0.38 -12.68 28.41
C LYS A 87 -1.63 -13.48 28.77
N LEU A 88 -2.50 -13.70 27.79
CA LEU A 88 -3.69 -14.53 27.93
C LEU A 88 -3.54 -15.79 27.08
N LEU A 89 -3.42 -16.94 27.73
CA LEU A 89 -3.28 -18.25 27.10
C LEU A 89 -4.54 -19.09 27.30
N CYS A 90 -4.81 -19.96 26.34
CA CYS A 90 -5.89 -20.93 26.43
C CYS A 90 -5.43 -22.13 27.26
N ALA A 91 -6.08 -22.41 28.39
CA ALA A 91 -5.76 -23.54 29.26
C ALA A 91 -6.01 -24.91 28.62
N ILE A 92 -6.75 -24.96 27.51
CA ILE A 92 -7.00 -26.18 26.73
C ILE A 92 -6.29 -26.15 25.38
N HIS A 93 -5.14 -25.46 25.28
CA HIS A 93 -4.49 -25.16 23.99
C HIS A 93 -4.32 -26.38 23.08
N GLU A 94 -3.83 -27.48 23.65
CA GLU A 94 -3.53 -28.74 22.94
C GLU A 94 -4.77 -29.52 22.50
N THR A 95 -5.95 -29.21 23.05
CA THR A 95 -7.21 -29.91 22.74
C THR A 95 -8.38 -28.95 22.56
N LYS A 96 -8.08 -27.77 21.99
CA LYS A 96 -9.07 -26.80 21.53
C LYS A 96 -10.16 -27.48 20.68
N PRO A 97 -11.37 -26.90 20.59
CA PRO A 97 -12.34 -27.39 19.63
C PRO A 97 -11.82 -27.08 18.22
N LYS A 98 -12.32 -27.80 17.22
CA LYS A 98 -11.84 -27.66 15.85
C LYS A 98 -11.85 -26.21 15.36
N ILE A 99 -12.92 -25.45 15.64
CA ILE A 99 -13.00 -24.03 15.21
C ILE A 99 -11.85 -23.16 15.73
N CYS A 100 -11.38 -23.38 16.96
CA CYS A 100 -10.28 -22.58 17.54
C CYS A 100 -8.92 -23.17 17.20
N ALA A 101 -8.83 -24.47 16.92
CA ALA A 101 -7.61 -25.11 16.45
C ALA A 101 -7.29 -24.70 15.00
N ASP A 102 -8.31 -24.60 14.15
CA ASP A 102 -8.20 -24.19 12.74
C ASP A 102 -8.07 -22.65 12.60
N TYR A 103 -8.29 -21.90 13.69
CA TYR A 103 -8.18 -20.44 13.69
C TYR A 103 -6.73 -19.97 13.44
N SER A 104 -6.52 -19.28 12.31
CA SER A 104 -5.23 -18.67 11.98
C SER A 104 -5.20 -17.19 12.37
N PRO A 105 -4.17 -16.69 13.09
CA PRO A 105 -4.12 -15.28 13.47
C PRO A 105 -4.25 -14.33 12.27
N GLY A 106 -5.17 -13.37 12.37
CA GLY A 106 -5.49 -12.43 11.31
C GLY A 106 -6.44 -12.94 10.22
N SER A 107 -7.02 -14.13 10.36
CA SER A 107 -8.00 -14.69 9.40
C SER A 107 -9.43 -14.18 9.57
N SER A 108 -9.76 -13.57 10.71
CA SER A 108 -11.11 -13.11 11.07
C SER A 108 -11.09 -11.71 11.64
N GLU A 109 -12.11 -10.89 11.36
CA GLU A 109 -12.32 -9.52 11.89
C GLU A 109 -12.23 -9.42 13.42
N LEU A 110 -12.43 -10.53 14.13
CA LEU A 110 -12.25 -10.62 15.58
C LEU A 110 -10.78 -10.51 16.02
N CYS A 111 -9.83 -10.77 15.11
CA CYS A 111 -8.41 -10.63 15.40
C CYS A 111 -7.99 -9.16 15.31
N ILE A 112 -7.25 -8.67 16.30
CA ILE A 112 -6.57 -7.37 16.17
C ILE A 112 -5.54 -7.34 15.03
N GLN A 113 -5.08 -8.51 14.59
CA GLN A 113 -4.18 -8.65 13.46
C GLN A 113 -4.93 -8.83 12.14
N TYR A 114 -6.26 -8.83 12.15
CA TYR A 114 -7.05 -8.89 10.93
C TYR A 114 -6.77 -7.65 10.11
N ARG A 115 -6.33 -7.89 8.89
CA ARG A 115 -6.32 -6.86 7.87
C ARG A 115 -7.25 -7.39 6.80
N LYS A 116 -8.36 -6.70 6.58
CA LYS A 116 -9.24 -6.97 5.45
C LYS A 116 -8.34 -7.08 4.21
N VAL A 117 -8.42 -8.19 3.49
CA VAL A 117 -7.61 -8.40 2.30
C VAL A 117 -8.02 -7.33 1.30
N ARG A 118 -7.20 -6.28 1.22
CA ARG A 118 -7.35 -5.22 0.24
C ARG A 118 -6.89 -5.81 -1.08
N ASN A 119 -7.79 -5.94 -2.05
CA ASN A 119 -7.49 -6.56 -3.36
C ASN A 119 -6.67 -5.62 -4.26
N TYR A 120 -6.58 -4.35 -3.89
CA TYR A 120 -5.99 -3.29 -4.69
C TYR A 120 -4.89 -2.55 -3.94
N ILE A 121 -3.97 -1.97 -4.71
CA ILE A 121 -3.05 -0.94 -4.26
C ILE A 121 -3.17 0.25 -5.22
N ILE A 122 -3.38 1.44 -4.68
CA ILE A 122 -3.50 2.68 -5.45
C ILE A 122 -2.22 3.47 -5.26
N GLY A 123 -1.51 3.73 -6.35
CA GLY A 123 -0.37 4.63 -6.40
C GLY A 123 -0.75 5.97 -7.02
N ILE A 124 -0.59 7.06 -6.27
CA ILE A 124 -0.96 8.41 -6.69
C ILE A 124 0.31 9.23 -6.89
N ASP A 125 0.53 9.76 -8.08
CA ASP A 125 1.60 10.70 -8.32
C ASP A 125 1.39 12.03 -7.56
N LEU A 126 2.48 12.75 -7.29
CA LEU A 126 2.43 14.08 -6.69
C LEU A 126 2.43 15.24 -7.68
N HIS A 127 3.42 15.41 -8.55
CA HIS A 127 3.62 16.68 -9.25
C HIS A 127 2.82 16.76 -10.53
N GLY A 128 1.87 17.69 -10.62
CA GLY A 128 0.92 17.74 -11.74
C GLY A 128 -0.27 16.81 -11.53
N THR A 129 -0.19 15.88 -10.58
CA THR A 129 -1.30 15.01 -10.18
C THR A 129 -1.96 15.49 -8.89
N LEU A 130 -1.33 15.30 -7.73
CA LEU A 130 -1.93 15.72 -6.44
C LEU A 130 -1.57 17.16 -6.06
N LEU A 131 -0.45 17.68 -6.55
CA LEU A 131 0.03 19.05 -6.37
C LEU A 131 -0.12 19.84 -7.66
N ALA A 132 -0.70 21.03 -7.54
CA ALA A 132 -0.78 22.01 -8.62
C ALA A 132 0.63 22.59 -8.95
N PRO A 133 0.79 23.27 -10.11
CA PRO A 133 1.99 24.02 -10.46
C PRO A 133 2.48 24.90 -9.31
N GLY A 134 3.80 24.89 -9.09
CA GLY A 134 4.41 25.53 -7.93
C GLY A 134 4.36 24.70 -6.64
N GLU A 135 4.10 23.38 -6.76
CA GLU A 135 4.16 22.41 -5.66
C GLU A 135 3.15 22.73 -4.54
N LYS A 136 1.95 23.19 -4.92
CA LYS A 136 0.90 23.63 -3.99
C LYS A 136 -0.21 22.60 -3.89
N PHE A 137 -0.58 22.25 -2.66
CA PHE A 137 -1.80 21.50 -2.38
C PHE A 137 -2.95 22.50 -2.12
N ASP A 138 -4.03 22.44 -2.90
CA ASP A 138 -5.21 23.30 -2.68
C ASP A 138 -5.82 22.98 -1.31
N GLN A 139 -5.71 23.94 -0.38
CA GLN A 139 -6.13 23.77 1.01
C GLN A 139 -7.63 23.46 1.13
N ASN A 140 -8.45 23.92 0.17
CA ASN A 140 -9.89 23.65 0.17
C ASN A 140 -10.21 22.18 -0.20
N LEU A 141 -9.24 21.46 -0.78
CA LEU A 141 -9.40 20.07 -1.20
C LEU A 141 -8.79 19.07 -0.21
N VAL A 142 -8.10 19.53 0.84
CA VAL A 142 -7.46 18.63 1.83
C VAL A 142 -8.49 17.72 2.50
N ALA A 143 -9.55 18.29 3.08
CA ALA A 143 -10.58 17.52 3.74
C ALA A 143 -11.36 16.61 2.77
N PRO A 144 -11.83 17.09 1.60
CA PRO A 144 -12.44 16.22 0.59
C PRO A 144 -11.56 15.05 0.14
N ILE A 145 -10.27 15.29 -0.13
CA ILE A 145 -9.33 14.22 -0.53
C ILE A 145 -9.16 13.21 0.61
N ALA A 146 -8.92 13.68 1.85
CA ALA A 146 -8.75 12.79 2.99
C ALA A 146 -10.00 11.92 3.24
N GLN A 147 -11.20 12.50 3.07
CA GLN A 147 -12.46 11.77 3.20
C GLN A 147 -12.60 10.64 2.16
N GLU A 148 -12.30 10.90 0.88
CA GLU A 148 -12.40 9.86 -0.15
C GLU A 148 -11.31 8.80 0.00
N LEU A 149 -10.10 9.18 0.43
CA LEU A 149 -9.06 8.22 0.78
C LEU A 149 -9.49 7.32 1.94
N ASP A 150 -10.12 7.87 2.99
CA ASP A 150 -10.61 7.07 4.11
C ASP A 150 -11.64 6.01 3.67
N ARG A 151 -12.59 6.39 2.80
CA ARG A 151 -13.55 5.45 2.20
C ARG A 151 -12.87 4.30 1.46
N LEU A 152 -11.69 4.54 0.88
CA LEU A 152 -10.90 3.55 0.16
C LEU A 152 -10.03 2.66 1.06
N LYS A 153 -9.74 3.04 2.32
CA LYS A 153 -8.85 2.26 3.21
C LYS A 153 -9.35 0.85 3.54
N SER A 154 -10.65 0.60 3.38
CA SER A 154 -11.20 -0.76 3.56
C SER A 154 -11.03 -1.65 2.31
N LYS A 155 -10.67 -1.07 1.16
CA LYS A 155 -10.69 -1.70 -0.16
C LYS A 155 -9.30 -1.79 -0.82
N ALA A 156 -8.45 -0.79 -0.58
CA ALA A 156 -7.14 -0.66 -1.22
C ALA A 156 -6.03 -0.24 -0.24
N LEU A 157 -4.79 -0.62 -0.54
CA LEU A 157 -3.61 0.06 0.01
C LEU A 157 -3.46 1.41 -0.70
N LEU A 158 -3.13 2.47 0.03
CA LEU A 158 -3.01 3.84 -0.51
C LEU A 158 -1.56 4.29 -0.43
N TRP A 159 -0.96 4.58 -1.58
CA TRP A 159 0.46 4.93 -1.69
C TRP A 159 0.66 6.20 -2.50
N LEU A 160 1.55 7.07 -2.04
CA LEU A 160 2.06 8.16 -2.88
C LEU A 160 3.24 7.66 -3.69
N CYS A 161 3.34 8.06 -4.95
CA CYS A 161 4.48 7.79 -5.82
C CYS A 161 5.10 9.12 -6.24
N THR A 162 6.40 9.33 -6.02
CA THR A 162 7.02 10.62 -6.34
C THR A 162 8.48 10.46 -6.70
N GLY A 163 9.00 11.41 -7.49
CA GLY A 163 10.44 11.55 -7.75
C GLY A 163 11.22 12.15 -6.56
N ASN A 164 10.53 12.54 -5.49
CA ASN A 164 11.12 13.21 -4.34
C ASN A 164 11.39 12.28 -3.17
N ASP A 165 12.14 12.78 -2.19
CA ASP A 165 12.42 12.12 -0.92
C ASP A 165 11.26 12.29 0.08
N LEU A 166 11.38 11.63 1.24
CA LEU A 166 10.39 11.65 2.31
C LEU A 166 10.24 13.04 2.94
N SER A 167 11.32 13.81 3.01
CA SER A 167 11.30 15.15 3.61
C SER A 167 10.40 16.09 2.82
N PHE A 168 10.45 15.99 1.49
CA PHE A 168 9.57 16.73 0.60
C PHE A 168 8.11 16.36 0.80
N VAL A 169 7.80 15.06 0.88
CA VAL A 169 6.42 14.57 1.12
C VAL A 169 5.88 15.15 2.43
N ASN A 170 6.67 15.09 3.50
CA ASN A 170 6.28 15.60 4.81
C ASN A 170 6.06 17.12 4.82
N LEU A 171 6.81 17.86 4.01
CA LEU A 171 6.69 19.30 3.88
C LEU A 171 5.49 19.73 3.05
N LYS A 172 5.21 19.03 1.94
CA LYS A 172 4.29 19.51 0.89
C LYS A 172 2.92 18.87 0.94
N VAL A 173 2.79 17.67 1.50
CA VAL A 173 1.52 16.95 1.60
C VAL A 173 0.89 17.21 2.99
N PRO A 174 -0.32 17.77 3.06
CA PRO A 174 -0.99 18.03 4.32
C PRO A 174 -1.17 16.77 5.17
N GLU A 175 -1.03 16.90 6.48
CA GLU A 175 -1.12 15.79 7.44
C GLU A 175 -2.39 14.94 7.29
N PRO A 176 -3.61 15.51 7.13
CA PRO A 176 -4.81 14.70 6.95
C PRO A 176 -4.74 13.74 5.76
N VAL A 177 -4.03 14.13 4.69
CA VAL A 177 -3.85 13.28 3.50
C VAL A 177 -2.75 12.25 3.74
N ARG A 178 -1.62 12.62 4.38
CA ARG A 178 -0.53 11.70 4.74
C ARG A 178 -0.98 10.61 5.72
N ASP A 179 -1.90 10.93 6.63
CA ASP A 179 -2.44 9.96 7.58
C ASP A 179 -3.28 8.87 6.92
N MET A 180 -3.86 9.16 5.76
CA MET A 180 -4.62 8.18 4.99
C MET A 180 -3.73 7.22 4.21
N MET A 181 -2.50 7.59 3.90
CA MET A 181 -1.55 6.75 3.16
C MET A 181 -1.03 5.60 4.02
N ASP A 182 -0.82 4.44 3.39
CA ASP A 182 -0.17 3.26 3.97
C ASP A 182 1.35 3.29 3.75
N GLY A 183 1.85 4.03 2.76
CA GLY A 183 3.29 4.17 2.49
C GLY A 183 3.60 5.07 1.30
N TYR A 184 4.88 5.24 0.99
CA TYR A 184 5.36 6.06 -0.11
C TYR A 184 6.36 5.31 -0.99
N VAL A 185 6.24 5.48 -2.30
CA VAL A 185 7.27 5.18 -3.31
C VAL A 185 7.98 6.49 -3.62
N LEU A 186 9.28 6.53 -3.38
CA LEU A 186 10.12 7.72 -3.40
C LEU A 186 11.22 7.59 -4.45
N GLU A 187 11.87 8.70 -4.79
CA GLU A 187 12.96 8.75 -5.78
C GLU A 187 12.65 7.98 -7.08
N THR A 188 11.43 8.12 -7.61
CA THR A 188 10.99 7.46 -8.85
C THR A 188 11.05 5.92 -8.74
N GLY A 189 10.78 5.39 -7.54
CA GLY A 189 10.75 3.95 -7.29
C GLY A 189 12.07 3.32 -6.91
N CYS A 190 13.10 4.12 -6.62
CA CYS A 190 14.37 3.63 -6.11
C CYS A 190 14.39 3.46 -4.58
N SER A 191 13.45 4.07 -3.86
CA SER A 191 13.24 3.88 -2.42
C SER A 191 11.75 3.83 -2.06
N ILE A 192 11.44 3.31 -0.88
CA ILE A 192 10.10 3.24 -0.30
C ILE A 192 10.10 3.65 1.17
N SER A 193 8.96 4.08 1.68
CA SER A 193 8.71 4.30 3.10
C SER A 193 7.42 3.58 3.51
N ARG A 194 7.56 2.48 4.24
CA ARG A 194 6.42 1.66 4.72
C ARG A 194 5.78 2.19 6.00
N ASP A 195 6.55 2.92 6.79
CA ASP A 195 6.13 3.49 8.08
C ASP A 195 5.88 5.00 8.01
N LYS A 196 6.09 5.60 6.82
CA LYS A 196 5.99 7.04 6.54
C LYS A 196 7.01 7.90 7.31
N LYS A 197 8.02 7.27 7.91
CA LYS A 197 9.01 7.90 8.80
C LYS A 197 10.44 7.61 8.37
N THR A 198 10.69 6.44 7.80
CA THR A 198 12.02 5.99 7.37
C THR A 198 12.00 5.64 5.89
N GLU A 199 13.11 5.92 5.22
CA GLU A 199 13.33 5.51 3.84
C GLU A 199 14.13 4.21 3.78
N GLN A 200 13.68 3.30 2.93
CA GLN A 200 14.36 2.06 2.61
C GLN A 200 14.67 2.03 1.12
N THR A 201 15.93 1.83 0.77
CA THR A 201 16.35 1.74 -0.62
C THR A 201 15.96 0.39 -1.22
N ILE A 202 15.48 0.40 -2.47
CA ILE A 202 15.21 -0.80 -3.28
C ILE A 202 16.44 -1.12 -4.14
N SER A 203 17.18 -0.10 -4.58
CA SER A 203 18.39 -0.27 -5.36
C SER A 203 19.47 -1.06 -4.64
N THR A 204 20.21 -1.89 -5.38
CA THR A 204 21.32 -2.69 -4.85
C THR A 204 22.49 -1.83 -4.37
N PRO A 205 23.37 -2.33 -3.49
CA PRO A 205 24.57 -1.60 -3.07
C PRO A 205 25.50 -1.20 -4.24
N GLU A 206 25.59 -2.03 -5.28
CA GLU A 206 26.41 -1.73 -6.48
C GLU A 206 25.82 -0.57 -7.29
N GLU A 207 24.50 -0.54 -7.47
CA GLU A 207 23.79 0.56 -8.13
C GLU A 207 23.97 1.87 -7.34
N GLN A 208 23.84 1.82 -6.01
CA GLN A 208 24.08 2.97 -5.14
C GLN A 208 25.52 3.49 -5.25
N HIS A 209 26.50 2.60 -5.29
CA HIS A 209 27.91 2.96 -5.48
C HIS A 209 28.15 3.60 -6.85
N THR A 210 27.52 3.06 -7.89
CA THR A 210 27.57 3.60 -9.26
C THR A 210 27.01 5.02 -9.30
N ILE A 211 25.85 5.24 -8.68
CA ILE A 211 25.22 6.56 -8.59
C ILE A 211 26.11 7.55 -7.84
N LYS A 212 26.67 7.18 -6.68
CA LYS A 212 27.59 8.06 -5.91
C LYS A 212 28.84 8.44 -6.69
N LYS A 213 29.43 7.50 -7.45
CA LYS A 213 30.58 7.79 -8.33
C LYS A 213 30.22 8.77 -9.44
N LEU A 214 29.09 8.53 -10.11
CA LEU A 214 28.61 9.41 -11.17
C LEU A 214 28.26 10.81 -10.63
N GLU A 215 27.63 10.90 -9.46
CA GLU A 215 27.32 12.18 -8.82
C GLU A 215 28.59 12.98 -8.52
N LYS A 216 29.62 12.35 -7.95
CA LYS A 216 30.92 12.99 -7.71
C LYS A 216 31.57 13.48 -9.01
N PHE A 217 31.49 12.68 -10.06
CA PHE A 217 31.98 13.06 -11.39
C PHE A 217 31.23 14.29 -11.92
N LEU A 218 29.89 14.28 -11.92
CA LEU A 218 29.08 15.42 -12.39
C LEU A 218 29.31 16.69 -11.56
N LYS A 219 29.44 16.57 -10.24
CA LYS A 219 29.80 17.70 -9.36
C LYS A 219 31.14 18.34 -9.73
N SER A 220 32.12 17.56 -10.20
CA SER A 220 33.43 18.10 -10.60
C SER A 220 33.39 18.93 -11.89
N MET A 221 32.31 18.85 -12.67
CA MET A 221 32.19 19.55 -13.95
C MET A 221 31.72 21.01 -13.81
N ASN A 222 31.23 21.44 -12.64
CA ASN A 222 30.82 22.82 -12.33
C ASN A 222 29.92 23.45 -13.42
N PHE A 223 28.77 22.83 -13.69
CA PHE A 223 27.82 23.33 -14.68
C PHE A 223 27.23 24.69 -14.25
N PRO A 224 27.35 25.77 -15.06
CA PRO A 224 26.80 27.08 -14.70
C PRO A 224 25.27 27.13 -14.72
N GLU A 225 24.61 26.23 -15.44
CA GLU A 225 23.14 26.15 -15.52
C GLU A 225 22.51 25.45 -14.31
N LEU A 226 23.34 24.81 -13.47
CA LEU A 226 22.88 24.04 -12.34
C LEU A 226 22.67 24.95 -11.13
N ASN A 227 21.46 24.93 -10.57
CA ASN A 227 21.15 25.65 -9.33
C ASN A 227 21.72 24.88 -8.13
N TYR A 228 21.37 23.59 -8.00
CA TYR A 228 21.89 22.70 -6.95
C TYR A 228 21.64 21.21 -7.26
N PHE A 229 22.37 20.34 -6.55
CA PHE A 229 22.08 18.91 -6.45
C PHE A 229 21.17 18.67 -5.25
N ALA A 230 20.01 18.03 -5.44
CA ALA A 230 19.19 17.63 -4.30
C ALA A 230 19.80 16.43 -3.58
N HIS A 231 19.57 16.37 -2.26
CA HIS A 231 19.96 15.21 -1.47
C HIS A 231 19.08 14.02 -1.83
N ARG A 232 19.71 12.91 -2.22
CA ARG A 232 19.07 11.67 -2.64
C ARG A 232 19.89 10.48 -2.15
N LEU A 233 19.23 9.38 -1.80
CA LEU A 233 19.90 8.16 -1.35
C LEU A 233 20.44 7.33 -2.52
N THR A 234 19.69 7.30 -3.63
CA THR A 234 19.89 6.29 -4.70
C THR A 234 19.80 6.85 -6.10
N THR A 235 19.52 8.15 -6.23
CA THR A 235 19.35 8.87 -7.49
C THR A 235 20.18 10.15 -7.48
N ILE A 236 20.26 10.83 -8.62
CA ILE A 236 20.83 12.17 -8.73
C ILE A 236 19.73 13.06 -9.28
N SER A 237 19.35 14.11 -8.55
CA SER A 237 18.42 15.13 -9.04
C SER A 237 19.15 16.47 -9.13
N MET A 238 19.19 17.03 -10.33
CA MET A 238 19.87 18.28 -10.65
C MET A 238 18.86 19.36 -11.04
N PHE A 239 18.68 20.36 -10.16
CA PHE A 239 17.71 21.43 -10.36
C PHE A 239 18.30 22.55 -11.21
N THR A 240 17.51 23.05 -12.16
CA THR A 240 17.92 24.06 -13.14
C THR A 240 16.68 24.78 -13.69
N ASP A 241 16.84 26.00 -14.15
CA ASP A 241 15.76 26.80 -14.74
C ASP A 241 15.42 26.33 -16.18
N GLN A 242 16.28 25.51 -16.80
CA GLN A 242 16.09 25.00 -18.16
C GLN A 242 16.27 23.47 -18.25
N PRO A 243 15.45 22.65 -17.57
CA PRO A 243 15.67 21.21 -17.44
C PRO A 243 15.79 20.47 -18.76
N ARG A 244 14.98 20.82 -19.77
CA ARG A 244 15.04 20.16 -21.09
C ARG A 244 16.36 20.42 -21.82
N GLN A 245 16.90 21.62 -21.74
CA GLN A 245 18.17 21.96 -22.39
C GLN A 245 19.33 21.31 -21.63
N PHE A 246 19.28 21.40 -20.29
CA PHE A 246 20.26 20.78 -19.42
C PHE A 246 20.26 19.25 -19.53
N TYR A 247 19.10 18.62 -19.70
CA TYR A 247 18.95 17.18 -19.95
C TYR A 247 19.79 16.73 -21.14
N ASN A 248 19.72 17.43 -22.27
CA ASN A 248 20.49 17.07 -23.46
C ASN A 248 21.99 17.14 -23.18
N LYS A 249 22.44 18.16 -22.45
CA LYS A 249 23.84 18.32 -22.04
C LYS A 249 24.30 17.19 -21.12
N ILE A 250 23.54 16.90 -20.06
CA ILE A 250 23.83 15.81 -19.11
C ILE A 250 23.80 14.46 -19.82
N LYS A 251 22.83 14.22 -20.70
CA LYS A 251 22.75 12.98 -21.45
C LYS A 251 23.98 12.78 -22.33
N LEU A 252 24.43 13.81 -23.05
CA LEU A 252 25.66 13.75 -23.85
C LEU A 252 26.91 13.47 -23.00
N VAL A 253 26.96 14.01 -21.78
CA VAL A 253 28.05 13.72 -20.82
C VAL A 253 27.99 12.27 -20.38
N VAL A 254 26.84 11.80 -19.87
CA VAL A 254 26.66 10.44 -19.36
C VAL A 254 26.89 9.39 -20.45
N ASP A 255 26.41 9.64 -21.67
CA ASP A 255 26.55 8.73 -22.82
C ASP A 255 28.03 8.49 -23.23
N LYS A 256 28.95 9.36 -22.78
CA LYS A 256 30.42 9.23 -22.98
C LYS A 256 31.15 8.55 -21.81
N THR A 257 30.43 8.15 -20.77
CA THR A 257 31.00 7.49 -19.59
C THR A 257 30.72 5.98 -19.58
N GLU A 258 31.40 5.25 -18.70
CA GLU A 258 31.10 3.85 -18.40
C GLU A 258 29.69 3.61 -17.81
N TYR A 259 29.01 4.68 -17.39
CA TYR A 259 27.71 4.60 -16.71
C TYR A 259 26.52 4.55 -17.66
N ARG A 260 26.71 4.87 -18.96
CA ARG A 260 25.65 4.95 -19.98
C ARG A 260 24.65 3.81 -19.92
N GLU A 261 25.13 2.57 -19.85
CA GLU A 261 24.26 1.38 -19.88
C GLU A 261 23.69 1.00 -18.51
N LYS A 262 24.16 1.65 -17.43
CA LYS A 262 23.79 1.37 -16.03
C LYS A 262 22.75 2.33 -15.48
N VAL A 263 22.60 3.52 -16.09
CA VAL A 263 21.68 4.56 -15.60
C VAL A 263 20.68 4.98 -16.68
N LEU A 264 19.58 5.55 -16.24
CA LEU A 264 18.61 6.27 -17.07
C LEU A 264 18.69 7.75 -16.70
N VAL A 265 18.94 8.59 -17.72
CA VAL A 265 18.79 10.04 -17.59
C VAL A 265 17.38 10.40 -18.06
N THR A 266 16.65 11.15 -17.23
CA THR A 266 15.31 11.68 -17.53
C THR A 266 15.22 13.13 -17.05
N TYR A 267 14.10 13.79 -17.27
CA TYR A 267 13.85 15.12 -16.76
C TYR A 267 12.38 15.35 -16.46
N SER A 268 12.12 16.32 -15.60
CA SER A 268 10.81 16.85 -15.25
C SER A 268 10.73 18.33 -15.61
N SER A 269 9.67 19.02 -15.18
CA SER A 269 9.53 20.46 -15.35
C SER A 269 10.54 21.29 -14.54
N VAL A 270 11.24 20.69 -13.56
CA VAL A 270 12.14 21.42 -12.63
C VAL A 270 13.54 20.82 -12.48
N ALA A 271 13.75 19.57 -12.90
CA ALA A 271 15.02 18.88 -12.67
C ALA A 271 15.39 17.91 -13.79
N VAL A 272 16.69 17.63 -13.90
CA VAL A 272 17.24 16.49 -14.64
C VAL A 272 17.56 15.41 -13.62
N ASP A 273 17.00 14.22 -13.81
CA ASP A 273 17.13 13.10 -12.89
C ASP A 273 17.96 11.97 -13.53
N ILE A 274 18.81 11.35 -12.73
CA ILE A 274 19.58 10.16 -13.09
C ILE A 274 19.27 9.08 -12.06
N LEU A 275 18.77 7.95 -12.54
CA LEU A 275 18.42 6.80 -11.71
C LEU A 275 19.07 5.53 -12.26
N PRO A 276 19.27 4.48 -11.44
CA PRO A 276 19.65 3.18 -11.94
C PRO A 276 18.66 2.67 -13.01
N LYS A 277 19.17 2.01 -14.04
CA LYS A 277 18.35 1.56 -15.18
C LYS A 277 17.32 0.53 -14.72
N GLY A 278 16.10 0.66 -15.22
CA GLY A 278 15.00 -0.26 -14.92
C GLY A 278 14.22 0.03 -13.64
N TYR A 279 14.50 1.16 -12.96
CA TYR A 279 13.64 1.68 -11.90
C TYR A 279 12.64 2.67 -12.48
N ASP A 280 11.42 2.63 -11.92
CA ASP A 280 10.34 3.57 -12.20
C ASP A 280 9.30 3.49 -11.06
N LYS A 281 8.36 4.43 -11.02
CA LYS A 281 7.31 4.49 -9.98
C LYS A 281 6.48 3.20 -9.94
N TYR A 282 6.20 2.59 -11.10
CA TYR A 282 5.47 1.33 -11.16
C TYR A 282 6.23 0.19 -10.48
N ARG A 283 7.53 0.03 -10.76
CA ARG A 283 8.36 -0.99 -10.13
C ARG A 283 8.44 -0.81 -8.62
N GLY A 284 8.58 0.43 -8.16
CA GLY A 284 8.53 0.75 -6.73
C GLY A 284 7.22 0.31 -6.10
N LEU A 285 6.08 0.68 -6.71
CA LEU A 285 4.75 0.31 -6.24
C LEU A 285 4.49 -1.21 -6.31
N ALA A 286 4.92 -1.86 -7.39
CA ALA A 286 4.80 -3.30 -7.58
C ALA A 286 5.56 -4.08 -6.51
N SER A 287 6.73 -3.58 -6.05
CA SER A 287 7.51 -4.20 -4.98
C SER A 287 6.81 -4.23 -3.62
N VAL A 288 5.80 -3.36 -3.43
CA VAL A 288 4.99 -3.25 -2.21
C VAL A 288 3.54 -3.70 -2.42
N SER A 289 3.18 -4.16 -3.62
CA SER A 289 1.82 -4.58 -3.96
C SER A 289 1.39 -5.87 -3.26
N GLU A 290 2.35 -6.77 -2.99
CA GLU A 290 2.13 -8.12 -2.44
C GLU A 290 1.07 -8.91 -3.25
N GLY A 291 1.07 -8.78 -4.58
CA GLY A 291 0.17 -9.50 -5.49
C GLY A 291 -1.20 -8.85 -5.68
N ARG A 292 -1.44 -7.67 -5.10
CA ARG A 292 -2.66 -6.87 -5.32
C ARG A 292 -2.69 -6.27 -6.72
N LYS A 293 -3.90 -6.04 -7.23
CA LYS A 293 -4.09 -5.28 -8.47
C LYS A 293 -3.65 -3.83 -8.28
N ILE A 294 -2.87 -3.30 -9.21
CA ILE A 294 -2.27 -1.97 -9.14
C ILE A 294 -3.17 -0.98 -9.89
N ILE A 295 -3.50 0.12 -9.21
CA ILE A 295 -4.19 1.28 -9.78
C ILE A 295 -3.21 2.45 -9.79
N GLY A 296 -2.88 2.95 -10.98
CA GLY A 296 -1.99 4.12 -11.14
C GLY A 296 -2.80 5.39 -11.41
N ILE A 297 -2.53 6.46 -10.66
CA ILE A 297 -3.08 7.80 -10.91
C ILE A 297 -1.90 8.74 -11.17
N ALA A 298 -1.77 9.26 -12.39
CA ALA A 298 -0.65 10.14 -12.76
C ALA A 298 -0.95 11.00 -14.01
N ASP A 299 -0.12 11.99 -14.32
CA ASP A 299 -0.34 12.95 -15.42
C ASP A 299 0.79 13.02 -16.47
N SER A 300 2.02 12.58 -16.15
CA SER A 300 3.20 13.00 -16.92
C SER A 300 4.01 11.86 -17.56
N ALA A 301 5.01 12.22 -18.37
CA ALA A 301 5.89 11.26 -19.06
C ALA A 301 6.78 10.46 -18.10
N ASN A 302 7.17 11.02 -16.95
CA ASN A 302 7.96 10.27 -15.95
C ASN A 302 7.11 9.18 -15.26
N ASP A 303 5.79 9.23 -15.45
CA ASP A 303 4.80 8.26 -14.97
C ASP A 303 4.38 7.26 -16.03
N LEU A 304 4.98 7.28 -17.22
CA LEU A 304 4.54 6.45 -18.35
C LEU A 304 4.40 4.98 -17.94
N ASN A 305 5.36 4.40 -17.20
CA ASN A 305 5.27 3.01 -16.75
C ASN A 305 4.18 2.78 -15.69
N LEU A 306 3.87 3.78 -14.86
CA LEU A 306 2.75 3.72 -13.91
C LEU A 306 1.40 3.77 -14.62
N LEU A 307 1.28 4.56 -15.69
CA LEU A 307 0.09 4.58 -16.52
C LEU A 307 0.00 3.35 -17.43
N LEU A 308 1.12 2.83 -17.91
CA LEU A 308 1.16 1.75 -18.90
C LEU A 308 1.02 0.36 -18.29
N LYS A 309 1.61 0.11 -17.11
CA LYS A 309 1.72 -1.25 -16.54
C LYS A 309 0.73 -1.54 -15.41
N SER A 310 0.09 -0.54 -14.80
CA SER A 310 -0.95 -0.74 -13.78
C SER A 310 -2.15 -1.52 -14.34
N ASP A 311 -2.81 -2.38 -13.55
CA ASP A 311 -4.04 -3.07 -13.99
C ASP A 311 -5.14 -2.09 -14.43
N PHE A 312 -5.23 -0.96 -13.72
CA PHE A 312 -6.12 0.15 -14.04
C PHE A 312 -5.34 1.46 -13.98
N ALA A 313 -5.57 2.38 -14.93
CA ALA A 313 -4.88 3.67 -14.95
C ALA A 313 -5.86 4.82 -15.06
N PHE A 314 -5.54 5.89 -14.35
CA PHE A 314 -6.31 7.12 -14.31
C PHE A 314 -5.38 8.32 -14.47
N SER A 315 -5.91 9.41 -15.01
CA SER A 315 -5.20 10.67 -15.10
C SER A 315 -6.14 11.85 -14.88
N PRO A 316 -5.69 12.92 -14.21
CA PRO A 316 -6.36 14.22 -14.28
C PRO A 316 -6.40 14.79 -15.71
N ALA A 317 -7.22 15.80 -15.96
CA ALA A 317 -7.41 16.40 -17.29
C ALA A 317 -6.14 17.04 -17.89
N ASN A 318 -5.15 17.40 -17.06
CA ASN A 318 -3.85 17.93 -17.49
C ASN A 318 -2.85 16.83 -17.92
N PHE A 319 -3.34 15.60 -18.16
CA PHE A 319 -2.61 14.52 -18.80
C PHE A 319 -1.77 14.97 -20.01
N ALA A 320 -0.49 14.60 -20.02
CA ALA A 320 0.45 14.85 -21.10
C ALA A 320 0.01 14.16 -22.41
N ARG A 321 -0.63 14.93 -23.30
CA ARG A 321 -1.28 14.41 -24.53
C ARG A 321 -0.30 13.72 -25.48
N GLU A 322 0.97 14.07 -25.44
CA GLU A 322 2.05 13.41 -26.18
C GLU A 322 2.23 11.92 -25.83
N LEU A 323 1.71 11.47 -24.70
CA LEU A 323 1.71 10.06 -24.31
C LEU A 323 0.61 9.24 -25.01
N THR A 324 -0.40 9.91 -25.58
CA THR A 324 -1.53 9.24 -26.25
C THR A 324 -1.08 8.22 -27.30
N PRO A 325 -0.20 8.55 -28.27
CA PRO A 325 0.22 7.60 -29.28
C PRO A 325 0.97 6.40 -28.69
N ILE A 326 1.75 6.62 -27.61
CA ILE A 326 2.50 5.57 -26.94
C ILE A 326 1.54 4.61 -26.24
N LEU A 327 0.62 5.14 -25.43
CA LEU A 327 -0.37 4.35 -24.70
C LEU A 327 -1.28 3.57 -25.66
N SER A 328 -1.77 4.20 -26.72
CA SER A 328 -2.60 3.52 -27.72
C SER A 328 -1.85 2.45 -28.50
N LYS A 329 -0.57 2.67 -28.83
CA LYS A 329 0.28 1.65 -29.47
C LYS A 329 0.46 0.41 -28.60
N GLU A 330 0.52 0.60 -27.28
CA GLU A 330 0.60 -0.49 -26.30
C GLU A 330 -0.79 -1.06 -25.92
N GLY A 331 -1.85 -0.69 -26.66
CA GLY A 331 -3.18 -1.25 -26.50
C GLY A 331 -4.06 -0.59 -25.44
N ARG A 332 -3.67 0.56 -24.89
CA ARG A 332 -4.54 1.32 -23.97
C ARG A 332 -5.56 2.18 -24.70
N LYS A 333 -6.83 1.96 -24.38
CA LYS A 333 -7.94 2.84 -24.77
C LYS A 333 -7.95 4.06 -23.85
N ILE A 334 -8.06 5.25 -24.42
CA ILE A 334 -8.23 6.48 -23.64
C ILE A 334 -9.71 6.84 -23.64
N VAL A 335 -10.28 7.03 -22.45
CA VAL A 335 -11.70 7.38 -22.27
C VAL A 335 -11.84 8.48 -21.24
N GLU A 336 -12.91 9.26 -21.33
CA GLU A 336 -13.30 10.16 -20.26
C GLU A 336 -13.87 9.36 -19.08
N LEU A 337 -13.52 9.75 -17.86
CA LEU A 337 -13.94 9.08 -16.63
C LEU A 337 -15.47 9.05 -16.48
N SER A 338 -16.16 10.11 -16.93
CA SER A 338 -17.62 10.22 -16.96
C SER A 338 -18.31 9.16 -17.80
N HIS A 339 -17.59 8.52 -18.73
CA HIS A 339 -18.13 7.46 -19.59
C HIS A 339 -17.92 6.05 -19.03
N LEU A 340 -17.27 5.91 -17.87
CA LEU A 340 -17.06 4.62 -17.22
C LEU A 340 -18.10 4.37 -16.13
N ASN A 341 -18.66 3.16 -16.14
CA ASN A 341 -19.56 2.67 -15.08
C ASN A 341 -18.88 1.66 -14.15
N SER A 342 -17.68 1.19 -14.50
CA SER A 342 -16.92 0.20 -13.73
C SER A 342 -15.45 0.27 -14.11
N LEU A 343 -14.59 -0.43 -13.37
CA LEU A 343 -13.18 -0.58 -13.70
C LEU A 343 -12.99 -1.40 -14.97
N GLU A 344 -12.29 -0.83 -15.95
CA GLU A 344 -11.92 -1.50 -17.21
C GLU A 344 -10.41 -1.67 -17.30
N THR A 345 -9.94 -2.89 -17.56
CA THR A 345 -8.52 -3.13 -17.86
C THR A 345 -8.16 -2.54 -19.22
N ASN A 346 -6.86 -2.32 -19.46
CA ASN A 346 -6.34 -1.75 -20.71
C ASN A 346 -6.97 -0.38 -21.06
N THR A 347 -7.45 0.34 -20.06
CA THR A 347 -8.04 1.67 -20.21
C THR A 347 -7.26 2.68 -19.39
N LEU A 348 -7.06 3.87 -19.96
CA LEU A 348 -6.69 5.07 -19.24
C LEU A 348 -7.93 5.96 -19.15
N ALA A 349 -8.48 6.10 -17.95
CA ALA A 349 -9.61 6.97 -17.69
C ALA A 349 -9.12 8.37 -17.32
N ILE A 350 -9.57 9.38 -18.05
CA ILE A 350 -9.17 10.78 -17.84
C ILE A 350 -10.32 11.56 -17.17
N SER A 351 -10.05 12.14 -16.02
CA SER A 351 -10.99 13.04 -15.31
C SER A 351 -11.28 14.30 -16.13
N CYS A 352 -12.44 14.93 -15.90
CA CYS A 352 -12.77 16.23 -16.52
C CYS A 352 -12.10 17.42 -15.83
N GLN A 353 -11.44 17.22 -14.69
CA GLN A 353 -10.79 18.24 -13.87
C GLN A 353 -9.27 18.02 -13.84
N THR A 354 -8.49 19.09 -13.67
CA THR A 354 -7.03 19.02 -13.58
C THR A 354 -6.55 18.75 -12.16
N GLU A 355 -5.33 18.23 -12.04
CA GLU A 355 -4.53 18.16 -10.81
C GLU A 355 -5.35 17.59 -9.62
N THR A 356 -5.27 18.22 -8.44
CA THR A 356 -5.92 17.78 -7.21
C THR A 356 -7.43 17.60 -7.36
N ARG A 357 -8.09 18.44 -8.18
CA ARG A 357 -9.54 18.31 -8.45
C ARG A 357 -9.84 17.08 -9.28
N GLY A 358 -8.99 16.77 -10.25
CA GLY A 358 -9.10 15.55 -11.05
C GLY A 358 -8.84 14.30 -10.22
N VAL A 359 -7.86 14.35 -9.31
CA VAL A 359 -7.63 13.27 -8.36
C VAL A 359 -8.86 13.06 -7.47
N LEU A 360 -9.50 14.12 -6.96
CA LEU A 360 -10.73 14.00 -6.17
C LEU A 360 -11.85 13.30 -6.95
N GLU A 361 -12.05 13.65 -8.22
CA GLU A 361 -13.04 13.00 -9.09
C GLU A 361 -12.73 11.50 -9.26
N ILE A 362 -11.48 11.15 -9.52
CA ILE A 362 -11.01 9.76 -9.65
C ILE A 362 -11.22 8.99 -8.34
N LEU A 363 -10.87 9.57 -7.19
CA LEU A 363 -11.04 8.92 -5.89
C LEU A 363 -12.51 8.65 -5.58
N ARG A 364 -13.42 9.57 -5.92
CA ARG A 364 -14.87 9.35 -5.80
C ARG A 364 -15.36 8.20 -6.66
N PHE A 365 -14.91 8.15 -7.91
CA PHE A 365 -15.20 7.03 -8.81
C PHE A 365 -14.72 5.70 -8.21
N LEU A 366 -13.47 5.65 -7.75
CA LEU A 366 -12.89 4.44 -7.14
C LEU A 366 -13.62 4.02 -5.87
N ALA A 367 -13.98 4.97 -4.99
CA ALA A 367 -14.68 4.68 -3.74
C ALA A 367 -16.06 4.02 -3.97
N ASN A 368 -16.69 4.31 -5.10
CA ASN A 368 -18.00 3.74 -5.47
C ASN A 368 -17.90 2.43 -6.27
N ASN A 369 -16.76 2.15 -6.92
CA ASN A 369 -16.62 1.04 -7.88
C ASN A 369 -15.64 -0.07 -7.44
N LEU A 370 -14.88 0.15 -6.36
CA LEU A 370 -14.13 -0.89 -5.63
C LEU A 370 -15.00 -1.53 -4.56
#